data_AF-A0A1I0VHZ9-F1
#
_entry.id   AF-A0A1I0VHZ9-F1
#
_cell.length_a   1.000
_cell.length_b   1.000
_cell.length_c   1.000
_cell.angle_alpha   90.00
_cell.angle_beta   90.00
_cell.angle_gamma   90.00
#
_symmetry.space_group_name_H-M   'P 1'
#
loop_
_entity.id
_entity.type
_entity.pdbx_description
1 polymer ?
#
loop_
_entity_poly.entity_id
_entity_poly.type
_entity_poly.pdbx_seq_one_letter_code
_entity_poly.pdbx_strand_id
1 'polypeptide(L)'
;MIDFKFRPESYFTQETTSVLLVKMNYPESQWGEQISIYAHWLEGKVQFEAVDFYGNDYMLYPSSSYEALTMEDMVYLLEGMQVNTDGMEGNMELILDGFPEVESDFYPELGKYFDEKRKNLGLD
;
A
#
# COMPACT_ATOMS: atom_id res chain seq x y z
N MET A 1 -1.76 13.13 17.17
CA MET A 1 -2.29 13.77 15.96
C MET A 1 -1.42 13.27 14.85
N ILE A 2 -2.01 12.72 13.78
CA ILE A 2 -1.24 12.09 12.70
C ILE A 2 -0.44 13.19 11.96
N ASP A 3 0.87 12.99 11.83
CA ASP A 3 1.75 13.86 11.07
C ASP A 3 1.76 13.44 9.60
N PHE A 4 0.80 13.97 8.84
CA PHE A 4 0.69 13.73 7.40
C PHE A 4 1.90 14.23 6.58
N LYS A 5 2.72 15.13 7.14
CA LYS A 5 3.93 15.64 6.48
C LYS A 5 5.17 14.80 6.75
N PHE A 6 5.08 13.84 7.67
CA PHE A 6 6.18 12.93 7.95
C PHE A 6 6.64 12.25 6.67
N ARG A 7 7.95 12.19 6.47
CA ARG A 7 8.57 11.55 5.31
C ARG A 7 9.82 10.79 5.78
N PRO A 8 9.93 9.48 5.50
CA PRO A 8 11.16 8.74 5.75
C PRO A 8 12.34 9.37 4.99
N GLU A 9 13.53 9.39 5.58
CA GLU A 9 14.71 9.94 4.91
C GLU A 9 15.08 9.14 3.64
N SER A 10 14.95 7.82 3.72
CA SER A 10 15.13 6.87 2.61
C SER A 10 14.42 5.56 2.93
N TYR A 11 13.99 4.84 1.89
CA TYR A 11 13.54 3.45 2.02
C TYR A 11 14.69 2.44 1.96
N PHE A 12 15.80 2.84 1.36
CA PHE A 12 16.87 1.96 0.94
C PHE A 12 18.11 2.17 1.79
N THR A 13 18.80 1.05 2.09
CA THR A 13 20.15 1.04 2.64
C THR A 13 21.15 0.69 1.53
N GLN A 14 22.46 0.75 1.81
CA GLN A 14 23.49 0.42 0.82
C GLN A 14 23.38 -1.00 0.24
N GLU A 15 22.69 -1.91 0.93
CA GLU A 15 22.59 -3.32 0.56
C GLU A 15 21.21 -3.69 -0.02
N THR A 16 20.24 -2.78 0.01
CA THR A 16 18.84 -3.10 -0.31
C THR A 16 18.30 -2.19 -1.40
N THR A 17 17.90 -2.78 -2.52
CA THR A 17 17.26 -2.08 -3.65
C THR A 17 15.78 -2.37 -3.75
N SER A 18 15.22 -3.21 -2.87
CA SER A 18 13.80 -3.56 -2.84
C SER A 18 13.38 -3.81 -1.39
N VAL A 19 12.34 -3.13 -0.94
CA VAL A 19 11.86 -3.21 0.45
C VAL A 19 10.33 -3.28 0.50
N LEU A 20 9.82 -3.99 1.49
CA LEU A 20 8.41 -3.99 1.82
C LEU A 20 8.08 -2.72 2.60
N LEU A 21 7.18 -1.88 2.07
CA LEU A 21 6.77 -0.65 2.72
C LEU A 21 5.56 -0.84 3.61
N VAL A 22 4.54 -1.53 3.09
CA VAL A 22 3.23 -1.64 3.73
C VAL A 22 2.67 -3.04 3.53
N LYS A 23 2.08 -3.60 4.59
CA LYS A 23 1.17 -4.74 4.48
C LYS A 23 -0.24 -4.28 4.81
N MET A 24 -1.19 -4.66 3.97
CA MET A 24 -2.62 -4.41 4.13
C MET A 24 -3.34 -5.75 4.27
N ASN A 25 -4.12 -5.90 5.33
CA ASN A 25 -4.98 -7.06 5.56
C ASN A 25 -6.44 -6.61 5.54
N TYR A 26 -7.27 -7.24 4.71
CA TYR A 26 -8.70 -6.94 4.56
C TYR A 26 -9.51 -8.09 5.16
N PRO A 27 -9.73 -8.08 6.49
CA PRO A 27 -10.40 -9.20 7.17
C PRO A 27 -11.88 -9.34 6.78
N GLU A 28 -12.52 -8.27 6.31
CA GLU A 28 -13.92 -8.31 5.86
C GLU A 28 -14.10 -8.91 4.47
N SER A 29 -13.05 -8.98 3.66
CA SER A 29 -13.11 -9.60 2.33
C SER A 29 -13.31 -11.12 2.44
N GLN A 30 -13.84 -11.72 1.38
CA GLN A 30 -14.28 -13.13 1.38
C GLN A 30 -13.24 -14.12 1.92
N TRP A 31 -11.96 -13.91 1.65
CA TRP A 31 -10.87 -14.80 2.07
C TRP A 31 -9.86 -14.17 3.03
N GLY A 32 -10.14 -12.96 3.55
CA GLY A 32 -9.17 -12.21 4.35
C GLY A 32 -7.98 -11.76 3.49
N GLU A 33 -8.25 -10.88 2.53
CA GLU A 33 -7.29 -10.56 1.47
C GLU A 33 -6.07 -9.81 1.98
N GLN A 34 -4.92 -10.09 1.39
CA GLN A 34 -3.67 -9.42 1.74
C GLN A 34 -3.02 -8.79 0.52
N ILE A 35 -2.65 -7.52 0.65
CA ILE A 35 -1.92 -6.78 -0.37
C ILE A 35 -0.69 -6.16 0.27
N SER A 36 0.46 -6.32 -0.37
CA SER A 36 1.73 -5.76 0.05
C SER A 36 2.20 -4.69 -0.93
N ILE A 37 2.66 -3.55 -0.42
CA ILE A 37 3.30 -2.50 -1.22
C ILE A 37 4.82 -2.61 -1.07
N TYR A 38 5.51 -2.78 -2.19
CA TYR A 38 6.95 -2.77 -2.28
C TYR A 38 7.45 -1.47 -2.91
N ALA A 39 8.66 -1.08 -2.52
CA ALA A 39 9.42 -0.04 -3.19
C ALA A 39 10.70 -0.62 -3.75
N HIS A 40 11.00 -0.28 -5.00
CA HIS A 40 12.18 -0.70 -5.73
C HIS A 40 12.99 0.52 -6.17
N TRP A 41 14.30 0.49 -5.95
CA TRP A 41 15.20 1.50 -6.49
C TRP A 41 15.61 1.11 -7.91
N LEU A 42 15.02 1.77 -8.91
CA LEU A 42 15.21 1.49 -10.32
C LEU A 42 15.32 2.79 -11.11
N GLU A 43 16.32 2.87 -12.00
CA GLU A 43 16.52 4.00 -12.92
C GLU A 43 16.59 5.39 -12.23
N GLY A 44 17.13 5.42 -11.01
CA GLY A 44 17.27 6.66 -10.23
C GLY A 44 15.97 7.16 -9.61
N LYS A 45 14.95 6.31 -9.52
CA LYS A 45 13.66 6.59 -8.87
C LYS A 45 13.27 5.45 -7.95
N VAL A 46 12.35 5.74 -7.05
CA VAL A 46 11.56 4.75 -6.34
C VAL A 46 10.39 4.33 -7.24
N GLN A 47 10.30 3.06 -7.57
CA GLN A 47 9.14 2.45 -8.22
C GLN A 47 8.31 1.72 -7.16
N PHE A 48 6.99 1.85 -7.22
CA PHE A 48 6.06 1.17 -6.32
C PHE A 48 5.41 -0.01 -7.03
N GLU A 49 5.24 -1.10 -6.30
CA GLU A 49 4.58 -2.31 -6.77
C GLU A 49 3.60 -2.79 -5.69
N ALA A 50 2.39 -3.17 -6.10
CA ALA A 50 1.43 -3.83 -5.23
C ALA A 50 1.35 -5.31 -5.62
N VAL A 51 1.43 -6.18 -4.61
CA VAL A 51 1.43 -7.63 -4.80
C VAL A 51 0.37 -8.24 -3.89
N ASP A 52 -0.49 -9.07 -4.48
CA ASP A 52 -1.43 -9.93 -3.76
C ASP A 52 -1.13 -11.41 -4.02
N PHE A 53 -1.96 -12.30 -3.46
CA PHE A 53 -1.81 -13.73 -3.64
C PHE A 53 -2.19 -14.23 -5.05
N TYR A 54 -3.03 -13.48 -5.77
CA TYR A 54 -3.61 -13.90 -7.05
C TYR A 54 -2.79 -13.45 -8.26
N GLY A 55 -1.78 -12.61 -8.04
CA GLY A 55 -0.97 -12.04 -9.11
C GLY A 55 -1.74 -11.03 -9.94
N ASN A 56 -2.67 -10.30 -9.31
CA ASN A 56 -3.36 -9.21 -10.00
C ASN A 56 -2.38 -8.08 -10.29
N ASP A 57 -2.61 -7.40 -11.42
CA ASP A 57 -1.88 -6.20 -11.77
C ASP A 57 -2.60 -4.97 -11.19
N TYR A 58 -1.83 -4.04 -10.63
CA TYR A 58 -2.36 -2.88 -9.92
C TYR A 58 -1.83 -1.59 -10.53
N MET A 59 -2.75 -0.65 -10.75
CA MET A 59 -2.42 0.73 -11.06
C MET A 59 -2.26 1.51 -9.76
N LEU A 60 -1.05 2.05 -9.56
CA LEU A 60 -0.69 2.87 -8.40
C LEU A 60 -0.54 4.34 -8.77
N TYR A 61 -0.99 5.22 -7.88
CA TYR A 61 -0.92 6.66 -8.03
C TYR A 61 -0.36 7.31 -6.75
N PRO A 62 0.92 7.72 -6.72
CA PRO A 62 1.92 7.60 -7.79
C PRO A 62 2.45 6.17 -7.95
N SER A 63 2.81 5.78 -9.18
CA SER A 63 3.54 4.54 -9.44
C SER A 63 5.05 4.66 -9.23
N SER A 64 5.58 5.89 -9.18
CA SER A 64 6.98 6.17 -8.88
C SER A 64 7.20 7.57 -8.32
N SER A 65 8.32 7.77 -7.63
CA SER A 65 8.76 9.05 -7.08
C SER A 65 10.29 9.17 -7.09
N TYR A 66 10.81 10.40 -6.99
CA TYR A 66 12.26 10.63 -6.88
C TYR A 66 12.79 10.49 -5.45
N GLU A 67 11.90 10.54 -4.46
CA GLU A 67 12.18 10.54 -3.03
C GLU A 67 11.09 9.73 -2.31
N ALA A 68 11.32 9.41 -1.03
CA ALA A 68 10.31 8.75 -0.23
C ALA A 68 9.01 9.58 -0.17
N LEU A 69 7.87 8.90 -0.24
CA LEU A 69 6.55 9.51 -0.11
C LEU A 69 6.37 10.11 1.28
N THR A 70 5.61 11.20 1.36
CA THR A 70 5.09 11.64 2.65
C THR A 70 4.06 10.63 3.17
N MET A 71 3.72 10.72 4.45
CA MET A 71 2.65 9.96 5.06
C MET A 71 1.30 10.20 4.33
N GLU A 72 1.03 11.45 3.93
CA GLU A 72 -0.13 11.80 3.11
C GLU A 72 -0.10 11.12 1.73
N ASP A 73 1.02 11.20 1.02
CA ASP A 73 1.16 10.58 -0.30
C ASP A 73 1.04 9.05 -0.23
N MET A 74 1.55 8.43 0.85
CA MET A 74 1.40 7.00 1.09
C MET A 74 -0.09 6.64 1.29
N VAL A 75 -0.83 7.41 2.10
CA VAL A 75 -2.28 7.22 2.25
C VAL A 75 -3.00 7.33 0.91
N TYR A 76 -2.68 8.35 0.10
CA TYR A 76 -3.27 8.49 -1.24
C TYR A 76 -2.92 7.33 -2.18
N LEU A 77 -1.70 6.79 -2.10
CA LEU A 77 -1.31 5.61 -2.86
C LEU A 77 -2.16 4.39 -2.47
N LEU A 78 -2.33 4.13 -1.18
CA LEU A 78 -3.10 2.98 -0.69
C LEU A 78 -4.60 3.09 -1.01
N GLU A 79 -5.18 4.28 -0.84
CA GLU A 79 -6.61 4.51 -1.11
C GLU A 79 -6.94 4.68 -2.59
N GLY A 80 -5.96 5.12 -3.39
CA GLY A 80 -6.09 5.37 -4.83
C GLY A 80 -5.69 4.19 -5.71
N MET A 81 -5.17 3.10 -5.13
CA MET A 81 -4.80 1.88 -5.83
C MET A 81 -6.01 1.24 -6.51
N GLN A 82 -5.84 0.77 -7.74
CA GLN A 82 -6.90 0.11 -8.52
C GLN A 82 -6.37 -1.18 -9.16
N VAL A 83 -7.19 -2.22 -9.20
CA VAL A 83 -6.87 -3.43 -9.97
C VAL A 83 -7.03 -3.11 -11.46
N ASN A 84 -6.02 -3.46 -12.26
CA ASN A 84 -6.05 -3.32 -13.70
C ASN A 84 -6.93 -4.41 -14.34
N THR A 85 -8.16 -4.04 -14.73
CA THR A 85 -9.13 -4.97 -15.31
C THR A 85 -8.96 -5.21 -16.81
N ASP A 86 -8.17 -4.37 -17.50
CA ASP A 86 -8.09 -4.37 -18.98
C ASP A 86 -7.32 -5.59 -19.54
N GLY A 87 -6.63 -6.35 -18.69
CA GLY A 87 -5.90 -7.58 -19.04
C GLY A 87 -6.43 -8.87 -18.42
N MET A 88 -7.55 -8.83 -17.68
CA MET A 88 -8.04 -9.96 -16.87
C MET A 88 -8.86 -10.98 -17.69
N GLU A 89 -8.26 -11.64 -18.69
CA GLU A 89 -8.82 -12.90 -19.20
C GLU A 89 -8.40 -14.07 -18.29
N GLY A 90 -9.22 -14.38 -17.27
CA GLY A 90 -9.10 -15.61 -16.47
C GLY A 90 -8.56 -15.46 -15.04
N ASN A 91 -8.25 -14.25 -14.57
CA ASN A 91 -7.92 -14.02 -13.16
C ASN A 91 -9.20 -13.92 -12.30
N MET A 92 -9.12 -14.38 -11.04
CA MET A 92 -10.22 -14.21 -10.08
C MET A 92 -10.43 -12.73 -9.79
N GLU A 93 -11.68 -12.28 -9.82
CA GLU A 93 -12.07 -10.93 -9.44
C GLU A 93 -11.73 -10.71 -7.96
N LEU A 94 -10.90 -9.72 -7.66
CA LEU A 94 -10.60 -9.32 -6.30
C LEU A 94 -11.69 -8.36 -5.81
N ILE A 95 -12.46 -8.81 -4.83
CA ILE A 95 -13.45 -7.99 -4.15
C ILE A 95 -12.89 -7.64 -2.77
N LEU A 96 -12.51 -6.37 -2.62
CA LEU A 96 -12.04 -5.82 -1.35
C LEU A 96 -13.24 -5.22 -0.60
N ASP A 97 -13.50 -5.74 0.60
CA ASP A 97 -14.52 -5.24 1.50
C ASP A 97 -13.87 -4.53 2.71
N GLY A 98 -14.50 -3.45 3.16
CA GLY A 98 -14.06 -2.71 4.35
C GLY A 98 -12.83 -1.82 4.14
N PHE A 99 -12.06 -1.64 5.21
CA PHE A 99 -10.79 -0.88 5.23
C PHE A 99 -9.68 -1.79 5.75
N PRO A 100 -8.47 -1.74 5.20
CA PRO A 100 -7.44 -2.66 5.64
C PRO A 100 -6.95 -2.35 7.05
N GLU A 101 -6.54 -3.39 7.77
CA GLU A 101 -5.56 -3.27 8.85
C GLU A 101 -4.17 -3.07 8.22
N VAL A 102 -3.41 -2.07 8.68
CA VAL A 102 -2.19 -1.65 8.00
C VAL A 102 -0.97 -1.69 8.90
N GLU A 103 0.09 -2.34 8.43
CA GLU A 103 1.40 -2.40 9.09
C GLU A 103 2.48 -1.76 8.20
N SER A 104 3.33 -0.93 8.79
CA SER A 104 4.50 -0.35 8.12
C SER A 104 5.61 -0.01 9.11
N ASP A 105 6.83 -0.43 8.81
CA ASP A 105 8.03 -0.05 9.57
C ASP A 105 8.52 1.37 9.21
N PHE A 106 8.08 1.91 8.07
CA PHE A 106 8.49 3.21 7.56
C PHE A 106 7.55 4.34 7.98
N TYR A 107 6.26 4.04 8.17
CA TYR A 107 5.23 5.02 8.53
C TYR A 107 4.57 4.67 9.87
N PRO A 108 5.12 5.14 11.00
CA PRO A 108 4.69 4.70 12.34
C PRO A 108 3.21 4.97 12.66
N GLU A 109 2.61 5.97 12.02
CA GLU A 109 1.22 6.37 12.28
C GLU A 109 0.23 5.86 11.22
N LEU A 110 0.70 5.09 10.23
CA LEU A 110 -0.13 4.58 9.14
C LEU A 110 -1.18 3.58 9.62
N GLY A 111 -0.78 2.60 10.43
CA GLY A 111 -1.73 1.66 11.04
C GLY A 111 -2.81 2.38 11.83
N LYS A 112 -2.41 3.34 12.67
CA LYS A 112 -3.35 4.14 13.47
C LYS A 112 -4.36 4.92 12.60
N TYR A 113 -3.93 5.47 11.48
CA TYR A 113 -4.84 6.18 10.55
C TYR A 113 -5.94 5.25 10.03
N PHE A 114 -5.59 4.04 9.61
CA PHE A 114 -6.55 3.05 9.12
C PHE A 114 -7.41 2.47 10.24
N ASP A 115 -6.87 2.25 11.44
CA ASP A 115 -7.64 1.83 12.62
C ASP A 115 -8.73 2.86 12.97
N GLU A 116 -8.41 4.15 12.94
CA GLU A 116 -9.38 5.23 13.16
C GLU A 116 -10.48 5.22 12.09
N LYS A 117 -10.14 4.93 10.82
CA LYS A 117 -11.14 4.75 9.75
C LYS A 117 -12.04 3.53 9.97
N ARG A 118 -11.46 2.37 10.31
CA ARG A 118 -12.21 1.14 10.61
C ARG A 118 -13.21 1.37 11.75
N LYS A 119 -12.79 2.01 12.84
CA LYS A 119 -13.65 2.39 13.98
C LYS A 119 -14.81 3.30 13.59
N ASN A 120 -14.55 4.30 12.75
CA ASN A 120 -15.59 5.24 12.31
C ASN A 120 -16.69 4.56 11.47
N LEU A 121 -16.41 3.37 10.91
CA LEU A 121 -17.35 2.58 10.13
C LEU A 121 -17.94 1.39 10.90
N GLY A 122 -17.55 1.21 12.17
CA GLY A 122 -18.04 0.11 13.01
C GLY A 122 -17.48 -1.26 12.61
N LEU A 123 -16.28 -1.30 12.02
CA LEU A 123 -15.57 -2.53 11.61
C LEU A 123 -14.60 -3.05 12.70
N ASP A 124 -14.63 -2.45 13.89
CA ASP A 124 -13.69 -2.69 15.00
C ASP A 124 -14.40 -3.20 16.26
#